data_AF-W7CYM5-F1
#
_entry.id   AF-W7CYM5-F1
#
_cell.length_a   1.000
_cell.length_b   1.000
_cell.length_c   1.000
_cell.angle_alpha   90.00
_cell.angle_beta   90.00
_cell.angle_gamma   90.00
#
_symmetry.space_group_name_H-M   'P 1'
#
loop_
_entity.id
_entity.type
_entity.pdbx_description
1 polymer ?
#
loop_
_entity_poly.entity_id
_entity_poly.type
_entity_poly.pdbx_seq_one_letter_code
_entity_poly.pdbx_strand_id
1 'polypeptide(L)' 'MSESNQRKVYTGRVVSDKMDKTITVVVESVKKHKFYGKRVKSSKKIQST' A
#
# COMPACT_ATOMS: atom_id res chain seq x y z
N MET A 1 -20.61 7.53 22.95
CA MET A 1 -20.47 7.71 21.49
C MET A 1 -19.22 8.56 21.26
N SER A 2 -18.21 8.26 20.46
CA SER A 2 -17.78 7.10 19.69
C SER A 2 -16.33 7.41 19.31
N GLU A 3 -15.36 6.68 19.86
CA GLU A 3 -13.93 6.87 19.57
C GLU A 3 -13.62 6.37 18.17
N SER A 4 -13.60 7.28 17.21
CA SER A 4 -13.35 6.96 15.81
C SER A 4 -11.84 6.91 15.57
N ASN A 5 -11.24 5.72 15.71
CA ASN A 5 -9.85 5.50 15.31
C ASN A 5 -9.74 5.63 13.78
N GLN A 6 -9.19 6.74 13.29
CA GLN A 6 -8.99 7.00 11.86
C GLN A 6 -7.87 6.10 11.32
N ARG A 7 -8.25 4.89 10.92
CA ARG A 7 -7.34 3.95 10.25
C ARG A 7 -6.97 4.48 8.87
N LYS A 8 -5.69 4.33 8.50
CA LYS A 8 -5.19 4.70 7.17
C LYS A 8 -5.65 3.66 6.15
N VAL A 9 -6.41 4.10 5.14
CA VAL A 9 -6.87 3.28 4.01
C VAL A 9 -5.91 3.51 2.84
N TYR A 10 -5.44 2.43 2.22
CA TYR A 10 -4.57 2.49 1.04
C TYR A 10 -5.24 1.77 -0.14
N THR A 11 -5.10 2.31 -1.34
CA THR A 11 -5.57 1.70 -2.58
C THR A 11 -4.38 1.12 -3.36
N GLY A 12 -4.58 -0.02 -4.02
CA GLY A 12 -3.52 -0.72 -4.74
C GLY A 12 -4.04 -1.82 -5.66
N ARG A 13 -3.15 -2.47 -6.41
CA ARG A 13 -3.48 -3.55 -7.34
C ARG A 13 -3.23 -4.92 -6.71
N VAL A 14 -4.16 -5.85 -6.91
CA VAL A 14 -4.01 -7.24 -6.45
C VAL A 14 -2.96 -7.96 -7.30
N VAL A 15 -2.00 -8.62 -6.64
CA VAL A 15 -0.91 -9.38 -7.31
C VAL A 15 -1.06 -10.89 -7.09
N SER A 16 -1.66 -11.33 -5.98
CA SER A 16 -1.92 -12.75 -5.75
C SER A 16 -3.14 -12.97 -4.85
N ASP A 17 -3.95 -13.94 -5.22
CA ASP A 17 -5.13 -14.44 -4.48
C ASP A 17 -4.97 -15.89 -3.97
N LYS A 18 -3.76 -16.46 -4.10
CA LYS A 18 -3.50 -17.89 -3.90
C LYS A 18 -3.53 -18.37 -2.45
N MET A 19 -3.83 -17.51 -1.49
CA MET A 19 -3.79 -17.82 -0.06
C MET A 19 -5.19 -17.93 0.52
N ASP A 20 -5.35 -18.74 1.56
CA ASP A 20 -6.64 -18.92 2.23
C ASP A 20 -7.07 -17.61 2.91
N LYS A 21 -8.14 -17.01 2.37
CA LYS A 21 -8.78 -15.77 2.86
C LYS A 21 -7.87 -14.54 2.95
N THR A 22 -6.74 -14.52 2.24
CA THR A 22 -5.81 -13.38 2.27
C THR A 22 -5.35 -13.02 0.87
N ILE A 23 -5.20 -11.72 0.59
CA ILE A 23 -4.72 -11.24 -0.72
C ILE A 23 -3.47 -10.38 -0.55
N THR A 24 -2.55 -10.48 -1.51
CA THR A 24 -1.39 -9.59 -1.57
C THR A 24 -1.67 -8.44 -2.53
N VAL A 25 -1.64 -7.22 -2.01
CA VAL A 25 -1.88 -5.98 -2.75
C VAL A 25 -0.57 -5.20 -2.86
N VAL A 26 -0.26 -4.71 -4.06
CA VAL A 26 0.82 -3.74 -4.26
C VAL A 26 0.25 -2.34 -4.20
N VAL A 27 0.77 -1.55 -3.26
CA VAL A 27 0.50 -0.11 -3.17
C VAL A 27 1.65 0.62 -3.84
N GLU A 28 1.34 1.34 -4.90
CA GLU A 28 2.28 2.24 -5.58
C GLU A 28 2.24 3.61 -4.92
N SER A 29 3.40 4.13 -4.54
CA SER A 29 3.53 5.49 -4.01
C SER A 29 4.69 6.18 -4.70
N VAL A 30 4.49 7.44 -5.10
CA VAL A 30 5.55 8.22 -5.74
C VAL A 30 6.32 8.98 -4.65
N LYS A 31 7.60 8.67 -4.48
CA LYS A 31 8.49 9.37 -3.55
C LYS A 31 9.53 10.17 -4.34
N LYS A 32 9.91 11.33 -3.82
CA LYS A 32 11.03 12.11 -4.38
C LYS A 32 12.34 11.45 -3.92
N HIS A 33 13.28 11.27 -4.85
CA HIS A 33 14.63 10.81 -4.50
C HIS A 33 15.34 11.89 -3.69
N LYS A 34 15.91 11.52 -2.54
CA LYS A 34 16.42 12.46 -1.52
C LYS A 34 17.52 13.40 -2.04
N PHE A 35 18.37 12.92 -2.95
CA PHE A 35 19.52 13.69 -3.46
C PHE A 35 19.27 14.34 -4.83
N TYR A 36 18.51 13.69 -5.71
CA TYR A 36 18.34 14.12 -7.11
C TYR A 36 16.97 14.75 -7.41
N GLY A 37 16.03 14.76 -6.45
CA GLY A 37 14.69 15.37 -6.61
C GLY A 37 13.76 14.68 -7.62
N LYS A 38 14.26 13.75 -8.45
CA LYS A 38 13.48 12.98 -9.42
C LYS A 38 12.38 12.17 -8.72
N ARG A 39 11.17 12.18 -9.27
CA ARG A 39 10.04 11.37 -8.79
C ARG A 39 10.30 9.90 -9.15
N VAL A 40 10.42 9.05 -8.14
CA VAL A 40 10.63 7.60 -8.29
C VAL A 40 9.39 6.88 -7.76
N LYS A 41 8.89 5.90 -8.52
CA LYS A 41 7.81 5.02 -8.07
C LYS A 41 8.38 4.03 -7.06
N SER A 42 7.82 4.00 -5.85
CA SER A 42 8.13 3.01 -4.82
C SER A 42 6.90 2.12 -4.59
N SER A 43 7.04 0.83 -4.83
CA SER A 43 5.98 -0.17 -4.59
C SER A 43 6.22 -0.90 -3.28
N LYS A 44 5.20 -1.01 -2.43
CA LYS A 44 5.23 -1.87 -1.23
C LYS A 44 4.16 -2.95 -1.35
N LYS A 45 4.54 -4.20 -1.07
CA LYS A 45 3.59 -5.31 -0.94
C LYS A 45 2.98 -5.28 0.46
N ILE A 46 1.66 -5.32 0.54
CA ILE A 46 0.90 -5.38 1.77
C ILE A 46 -0.03 -6.59 1.66
N GLN A 47 -0.10 -7.40 2.70
CA GLN A 47 -1.12 -8.43 2.80
C GLN A 47 -2.34 -7.80 3.48
N SER A 48 -3.50 -7.88 2.84
CA SER A 48 -4.75 -7.55 3.52
C SER A 48 -5.35 -8.84 4.05
N THR A 49 -5.54 -8.88 5.36
CA THR A 49 -6.38 -9.86 6.05
C THR A 49 -7.85 -9.48 5.89
#